data_AF-A0A0Q7TMB8-F1
#
_entry.id   AF-A0A0Q7TMB8-F1
#
_cell.length_a   1.000
_cell.length_b   1.000
_cell.length_c   1.000
_cell.angle_alpha   90.00
_cell.angle_beta   90.00
_cell.angle_gamma   90.00
#
_symmetry.space_group_name_H-M   'P 1'
#
loop_
_entity.id
_entity.type
_entity.pdbx_description
1 polymer ?
#
loop_
_entity_poly.entity_id
_entity_poly.type
_entity_poly.pdbx_seq_one_letter_code
_entity_poly.pdbx_strand_id
1 'polypeptide(L)'
;MWAATVVTMLALQACAPEPPPEPKPSDGFLLPADRAFVEAAWAKVAGTYKEPGTAQYGALTISEDAGGRTLCGESAEPDQLPRGFVATQETGKTAFEIIRERDNISPRAVKACKPLIRKHMGQKSVDTPEIQQAIVQNGCANIDTVYWRAHKDRCYKTLTVAGGVATPAPPP
;
A
#
# COMPACT_ATOMS: atom_id res chain seq x y z
N MET A 1 -26.20 19.93 -68.40
CA MET A 1 -25.50 18.90 -67.62
C MET A 1 -24.00 19.18 -67.67
N TRP A 2 -23.46 19.92 -66.71
CA TRP A 2 -22.02 19.99 -66.45
C TRP A 2 -21.85 20.12 -64.94
N ALA A 3 -21.14 19.16 -64.35
CA ALA A 3 -20.78 19.08 -62.94
C ALA A 3 -19.30 19.45 -62.79
N ALA A 4 -18.95 20.19 -61.73
CA ALA A 4 -17.58 20.27 -61.22
C ALA A 4 -17.63 20.66 -59.73
N THR A 5 -17.72 19.68 -58.84
CA THR A 5 -16.62 19.15 -57.99
C THR A 5 -16.27 20.07 -56.82
N VAL A 6 -16.80 19.71 -55.66
CA VAL A 6 -16.43 20.22 -54.34
C VAL A 6 -15.02 19.72 -54.02
N VAL A 7 -14.07 20.65 -53.82
CA VAL A 7 -12.76 20.33 -53.22
C VAL A 7 -12.94 20.35 -51.71
N THR A 8 -13.19 19.18 -51.13
CA THR A 8 -13.17 18.98 -49.68
C THR A 8 -11.72 18.95 -49.24
N MET A 9 -11.26 20.02 -48.58
CA MET A 9 -10.00 20.02 -47.85
C MET A 9 -10.11 19.09 -46.64
N LEU A 10 -9.67 17.84 -46.80
CA LEU A 10 -9.34 16.93 -45.70
C LEU A 10 -8.03 17.41 -45.08
N ALA A 11 -8.12 18.36 -44.17
CA ALA A 11 -7.00 18.74 -43.32
C ALA A 11 -6.83 17.70 -42.19
N LEU A 12 -5.67 17.05 -42.23
CA LEU A 12 -5.05 16.19 -41.24
C LEU A 12 -5.61 16.29 -39.80
N GLN A 13 -6.29 15.24 -39.35
CA GLN A 13 -6.33 14.92 -37.92
C GLN A 13 -4.96 14.38 -37.53
N ALA A 14 -4.05 15.29 -37.17
CA ALA A 14 -2.88 14.92 -36.37
C ALA A 14 -3.42 14.30 -35.07
N CYS A 15 -3.15 13.01 -34.86
CA CYS A 15 -3.40 12.35 -33.59
C CYS A 15 -2.72 13.18 -32.50
N ALA A 16 -3.51 13.72 -31.56
CA ALA A 16 -2.95 14.21 -30.33
C ALA A 16 -2.09 13.07 -29.74
N PRO A 17 -0.85 13.34 -29.31
CA PRO A 17 -0.04 12.32 -28.66
C PRO A 17 -0.86 11.73 -27.53
N GLU A 18 -1.01 10.40 -27.54
CA GLU A 18 -1.75 9.67 -26.52
C GLU A 18 -1.17 10.08 -25.15
N PRO A 19 -2.02 10.46 -24.18
CA PRO A 19 -1.52 10.87 -22.87
C PRO A 19 -0.64 9.76 -22.32
N PRO A 20 0.53 10.09 -21.74
CA PRO A 20 1.44 9.09 -21.22
C PRO A 20 0.67 8.18 -20.26
N PRO A 21 0.91 6.85 -20.32
CA PRO A 21 0.24 5.93 -19.42
C PRO A 21 0.51 6.35 -17.98
N GLU A 22 -0.53 6.28 -17.14
CA GLU A 22 -0.39 6.63 -15.74
C GLU A 22 0.71 5.78 -15.09
N PRO A 23 1.57 6.39 -14.26
CA PRO A 23 2.66 5.67 -13.63
C PRO A 23 2.09 4.57 -12.74
N LYS A 24 2.60 3.36 -12.94
CA LYS A 24 2.23 2.21 -12.13
C LYS A 24 2.87 2.36 -10.75
N PRO A 25 2.17 2.04 -9.65
CA PRO A 25 2.81 1.93 -8.33
C PRO A 25 4.07 1.03 -8.25
N SER A 26 4.27 0.07 -9.18
CA SER A 26 5.50 -0.72 -9.27
C SER A 26 6.69 0.05 -9.86
N ASP A 27 6.46 1.13 -10.62
CA ASP A 27 7.51 1.86 -11.35
C ASP A 27 8.55 2.50 -10.40
N GLY A 28 8.20 2.67 -9.13
CA GLY A 28 9.12 3.12 -8.10
C GLY A 28 10.20 2.10 -7.70
N PHE A 29 10.10 0.83 -8.08
CA PHE A 29 11.04 -0.22 -7.65
C PHE A 29 12.10 -0.49 -8.71
N LEU A 30 13.37 -0.46 -8.30
CA LEU A 30 14.51 -0.56 -9.22
C LEU A 30 14.68 -1.98 -9.80
N LEU A 31 14.51 -3.01 -8.97
CA LEU A 31 14.74 -4.40 -9.38
C LEU A 31 13.51 -4.97 -10.13
N PRO A 32 13.69 -5.67 -11.26
CA PRO A 32 12.58 -6.32 -11.97
C PRO A 32 11.77 -7.29 -11.10
N ALA A 33 12.44 -8.02 -10.20
CA ALA A 33 11.77 -8.95 -9.28
C ALA A 33 10.86 -8.25 -8.27
N ASP A 34 11.25 -7.05 -7.84
CA ASP A 34 10.48 -6.22 -6.90
C ASP A 34 9.24 -5.68 -7.59
N ARG A 35 9.42 -5.20 -8.83
CA ARG A 35 8.31 -4.76 -9.68
C ARG A 35 7.29 -5.87 -9.89
N ALA A 36 7.74 -7.06 -10.29
CA ALA A 36 6.86 -8.21 -10.50
C ALA A 36 6.14 -8.63 -9.22
N PHE A 37 6.82 -8.58 -8.07
CA PHE A 37 6.20 -8.87 -6.78
C PHE A 37 5.12 -7.84 -6.42
N VAL A 38 5.41 -6.54 -6.59
CA VAL A 38 4.44 -5.46 -6.36
C VAL A 38 3.24 -5.62 -7.29
N GLU A 39 3.48 -5.90 -8.58
CA GLU A 39 2.44 -6.14 -9.58
C GLU A 39 1.58 -7.39 -9.30
N ALA A 40 2.11 -8.39 -8.60
CA ALA A 40 1.33 -9.54 -8.17
C ALA A 40 0.52 -9.22 -6.90
N ALA A 41 1.17 -8.62 -5.90
CA ALA A 41 0.59 -8.32 -4.60
C ALA A 41 -0.55 -7.30 -4.71
N TRP A 42 -0.33 -6.20 -5.42
CA TRP A 42 -1.30 -5.11 -5.53
C TRP A 42 -2.59 -5.53 -6.28
N ALA A 43 -2.55 -6.54 -7.16
CA ALA A 43 -3.67 -6.98 -7.98
C ALA A 43 -4.60 -7.80 -7.10
N LYS A 44 -4.02 -8.52 -6.14
CA LYS A 44 -4.75 -9.16 -5.05
C LYS A 44 -5.37 -8.12 -4.12
N VAL A 45 -4.64 -7.06 -3.77
CA VAL A 45 -5.18 -5.97 -2.93
C VAL A 45 -6.32 -5.23 -3.64
N ALA A 46 -6.16 -4.92 -4.94
CA ALA A 46 -7.17 -4.31 -5.80
C ALA A 46 -8.45 -5.12 -5.80
N GLY A 47 -8.35 -6.46 -5.90
CA GLY A 47 -9.48 -7.38 -5.84
C GLY A 47 -10.26 -7.36 -4.52
N THR A 48 -9.80 -6.66 -3.48
CA THR A 48 -10.55 -6.45 -2.23
C THR A 48 -11.48 -5.23 -2.27
N TYR A 49 -11.40 -4.41 -3.31
CA TYR A 49 -12.26 -3.24 -3.52
C TYR A 49 -13.45 -3.58 -4.41
N LYS A 50 -14.48 -2.73 -4.39
CA LYS A 50 -15.64 -2.90 -5.27
C LYS A 50 -15.26 -2.63 -6.72
N GLU A 51 -14.38 -1.66 -6.92
CA GLU A 51 -13.83 -1.28 -8.23
C GLU A 51 -12.30 -1.42 -8.23
N PRO A 52 -11.76 -2.61 -8.54
CA PRO A 52 -10.31 -2.85 -8.49
C PRO A 52 -9.49 -1.89 -9.36
N GLY A 53 -10.03 -1.45 -10.50
CA GLY A 53 -9.34 -0.59 -11.46
C GLY A 53 -9.21 0.87 -11.03
N THR A 54 -9.89 1.29 -9.96
CA THR A 54 -9.88 2.68 -9.47
C THR A 54 -9.11 2.84 -8.16
N ALA A 55 -8.59 1.75 -7.59
CA ALA A 55 -7.82 1.77 -6.36
C ALA A 55 -6.50 2.53 -6.55
N GLN A 56 -6.26 3.52 -5.69
CA GLN A 56 -5.03 4.30 -5.61
C GLN A 56 -4.11 3.69 -4.55
N TYR A 57 -2.80 3.76 -4.78
CA TYR A 57 -1.77 3.19 -3.90
C TYR A 57 -0.71 4.23 -3.54
N GLY A 58 -0.20 4.14 -2.31
CA GLY A 58 0.83 5.03 -1.80
C GLY A 58 1.73 4.34 -0.77
N ALA A 59 2.86 4.99 -0.48
CA ALA A 59 3.80 4.58 0.57
C ALA A 59 4.22 3.08 0.51
N LEU A 60 4.39 2.55 -0.70
CA LEU A 60 4.70 1.14 -0.90
C LEU A 60 6.12 0.78 -0.45
N THR A 61 6.21 -0.31 0.32
CA THR A 61 7.46 -0.88 0.81
C THR A 61 7.41 -2.39 0.73
N ILE A 62 8.50 -3.00 0.28
CA ILE A 62 8.69 -4.45 0.34
C ILE A 62 9.48 -4.75 1.61
N SER A 63 8.99 -5.68 2.41
CA SER A 63 9.65 -6.20 3.60
C SER A 63 9.93 -7.68 3.42
N GLU A 64 11.18 -8.09 3.62
CA GLU A 64 11.64 -9.46 3.43
C GLU A 64 12.18 -10.07 4.72
N ASP A 65 11.79 -11.32 4.99
CA ASP A 65 12.37 -12.18 6.02
C ASP A 65 12.43 -13.66 5.58
N ALA A 66 12.87 -14.55 6.48
CA ALA A 66 12.94 -15.98 6.19
C ALA A 66 11.56 -16.63 5.96
N GLY A 67 10.48 -16.02 6.46
CA GLY A 67 9.10 -16.48 6.33
C GLY A 67 8.45 -16.10 5.00
N GLY A 68 8.94 -15.06 4.33
CA GLY A 68 8.51 -14.70 2.99
C GLY A 68 8.72 -13.23 2.64
N ARG A 69 7.89 -12.75 1.72
CA ARG A 69 7.94 -11.41 1.16
C ARG A 69 6.61 -10.69 1.37
N THR A 70 6.67 -9.49 1.92
CA THR A 70 5.49 -8.70 2.29
C THR A 70 5.51 -7.35 1.59
N LEU A 71 4.42 -7.00 0.91
CA LEU A 71 4.15 -5.64 0.45
C LEU A 71 3.32 -4.91 1.52
N CYS A 72 3.83 -3.78 2.00
CA CYS A 72 3.14 -2.91 2.93
C CYS A 72 2.97 -1.52 2.31
N GLY A 73 1.84 -0.87 2.56
CA GLY A 73 1.61 0.48 2.08
C GLY A 73 0.19 0.94 2.37
N GLU A 74 -0.25 1.94 1.63
CA GLU A 74 -1.58 2.55 1.75
C GLU A 74 -2.34 2.37 0.45
N SER A 75 -3.66 2.18 0.56
CA SER A 75 -4.55 2.04 -0.59
C SER A 75 -5.95 2.61 -0.31
N ALA A 76 -6.59 3.17 -1.32
CA ALA A 76 -7.94 3.74 -1.24
C ALA A 76 -8.72 3.58 -2.54
N GLU A 77 -10.05 3.45 -2.44
CA GLU A 77 -10.94 3.80 -3.56
C GLU A 77 -10.93 5.32 -3.77
N PRO A 78 -11.35 5.80 -4.96
CA PRO A 78 -11.56 7.23 -5.17
C PRO A 78 -12.45 7.82 -4.07
N ASP A 79 -12.13 9.03 -3.64
CA ASP A 79 -12.86 9.76 -2.59
C ASP A 79 -12.85 9.12 -1.19
N GLN A 80 -12.05 8.08 -0.96
CA GLN A 80 -11.84 7.50 0.36
C GLN A 80 -10.49 7.89 0.96
N LEU A 81 -10.42 7.87 2.29
CA LEU A 81 -9.15 8.04 3.00
C LEU A 81 -8.23 6.84 2.73
N PRO A 82 -6.94 7.08 2.43
CA PRO A 82 -5.92 6.03 2.38
C PRO A 82 -5.90 5.21 3.67
N ARG A 83 -5.98 3.89 3.51
CA ARG A 83 -5.90 2.92 4.58
C ARG A 83 -4.74 1.97 4.33
N GLY A 84 -4.06 1.60 5.40
CA GLY A 84 -2.96 0.66 5.36
C GLY A 84 -3.37 -0.72 4.87
N PHE A 85 -2.45 -1.41 4.22
CA PHE A 85 -2.58 -2.83 3.89
C PHE A 85 -1.26 -3.57 4.12
N VAL A 86 -1.37 -4.88 4.32
CA VAL A 86 -0.27 -5.83 4.41
C VAL A 86 -0.61 -7.00 3.48
N ALA A 87 0.17 -7.21 2.43
CA ALA A 87 0.02 -8.32 1.51
C ALA A 87 1.25 -9.23 1.61
N THR A 88 1.09 -10.45 2.13
CA THR A 88 2.19 -11.38 2.42
C THR A 88 2.14 -12.58 1.49
N GLN A 89 3.28 -12.91 0.90
CA GLN A 89 3.53 -14.17 0.22
C GLN A 89 4.54 -14.97 1.04
N GLU A 90 4.10 -16.06 1.63
CA GLU A 90 4.99 -16.97 2.38
C GLU A 90 5.91 -17.75 1.43
N THR A 91 7.11 -18.09 1.92
CA THR A 91 8.08 -18.89 1.17
C THR A 91 7.45 -20.22 0.71
N GLY A 92 7.54 -20.50 -0.60
CA GLY A 92 6.99 -21.71 -1.20
C GLY A 92 5.49 -21.66 -1.49
N LYS A 93 4.79 -20.56 -1.18
CA LYS A 93 3.39 -20.35 -1.55
C LYS A 93 3.25 -19.35 -2.69
N THR A 94 2.24 -19.57 -3.53
CA THR A 94 1.86 -18.64 -4.62
C THR A 94 0.75 -17.68 -4.21
N ALA A 95 -0.04 -18.04 -3.20
CA ALA A 95 -1.15 -17.23 -2.70
C ALA A 95 -0.64 -16.09 -1.80
N PHE A 96 -1.38 -14.97 -1.82
CA PHE A 96 -1.17 -13.83 -0.94
C PHE A 96 -2.20 -13.85 0.18
N GLU A 97 -1.74 -13.65 1.42
CA GLU A 97 -2.58 -13.24 2.54
C GLU A 97 -2.68 -11.71 2.54
N ILE A 98 -3.90 -11.16 2.59
CA ILE A 98 -4.13 -9.71 2.59
C ILE A 98 -4.86 -9.30 3.86
N ILE A 99 -4.29 -8.33 4.56
CA ILE A 99 -4.89 -7.69 5.73
C ILE A 99 -4.99 -6.19 5.46
N ARG A 100 -6.19 -5.62 5.61
CA ARG A 100 -6.44 -4.19 5.43
C ARG A 100 -6.77 -3.54 6.77
N GLU A 101 -6.29 -2.32 6.94
CA GLU A 101 -6.55 -1.49 8.11
C GLU A 101 -8.04 -1.11 8.15
N ARG A 102 -8.73 -1.52 9.22
CA ARG A 102 -10.14 -1.16 9.47
C ARG A 102 -10.29 -0.23 10.68
N ASP A 103 -9.23 0.50 11.01
CA ASP A 103 -9.22 1.49 12.08
C ASP A 103 -10.43 2.42 11.97
N ASN A 104 -11.16 2.55 13.09
CA ASN A 104 -12.26 3.49 13.23
C ASN A 104 -11.85 4.65 14.15
N ILE A 105 -10.65 5.18 13.92
CA ILE A 105 -10.07 6.30 14.65
C ILE A 105 -9.53 7.35 13.68
N SER A 106 -9.38 8.58 14.15
CA SER A 106 -8.89 9.67 13.29
C SER A 106 -7.45 9.42 12.81
N PRO A 107 -7.05 9.91 11.61
CA PRO A 107 -5.67 9.78 11.13
C PRO A 107 -4.62 10.35 12.09
N ARG A 108 -4.99 11.39 12.86
CA ARG A 108 -4.14 11.96 13.92
C ARG A 108 -3.92 10.95 15.06
N ALA A 109 -4.97 10.25 15.47
CA ALA A 109 -4.88 9.20 16.49
C ALA A 109 -4.03 8.03 15.96
N VAL A 110 -4.24 7.56 14.73
CA VAL A 110 -3.40 6.53 14.09
C VAL A 110 -1.91 6.88 14.20
N LYS A 111 -1.54 8.12 13.83
CA LYS A 111 -0.16 8.59 13.90
C LYS A 111 0.40 8.57 15.33
N ALA A 112 -0.40 8.94 16.32
CA ALA A 112 -0.02 8.90 17.74
C ALA A 112 0.07 7.46 18.29
N CYS A 113 -0.74 6.54 17.77
CA CYS A 113 -0.79 5.15 18.20
C CYS A 113 0.34 4.29 17.62
N LYS A 114 0.79 4.56 16.38
CA LYS A 114 1.91 3.85 15.71
C LYS A 114 3.12 3.56 16.63
N PRO A 115 3.71 4.53 17.35
CA PRO A 115 4.86 4.26 18.23
C PRO A 115 4.51 3.38 19.43
N LEU A 116 3.32 3.55 20.02
CA LEU A 116 2.85 2.72 21.15
C LEU A 116 2.65 1.27 20.73
N ILE A 117 2.05 1.06 19.55
CA ILE A 117 1.88 -0.25 18.93
C ILE A 117 3.23 -0.91 18.69
N ARG A 118 4.14 -0.22 17.99
CA ARG A 118 5.47 -0.77 17.67
C ARG A 118 6.20 -1.20 18.94
N LYS A 119 6.18 -0.36 19.98
CA LYS A 119 6.88 -0.62 21.24
C LYS A 119 6.23 -1.73 22.05
N HIS A 120 4.90 -1.72 22.21
CA HIS A 120 4.24 -2.54 23.22
C HIS A 120 3.44 -3.72 22.66
N MET A 121 2.89 -3.64 21.45
CA MET A 121 2.00 -4.69 20.92
C MET A 121 2.69 -6.07 20.93
N GLY A 122 2.03 -7.08 21.52
CA GLY A 122 2.57 -8.44 21.64
C GLY A 122 3.53 -8.66 22.82
N GLN A 123 3.85 -7.62 23.61
CA GLN A 123 4.58 -7.76 24.87
C GLN A 123 3.62 -7.96 26.04
N LYS A 124 4.04 -8.73 27.06
CA LYS A 124 3.32 -8.81 28.35
C LYS A 124 3.22 -7.45 29.07
N SER A 125 4.05 -6.48 28.70
CA SER A 125 4.10 -5.14 29.30
C SER A 125 2.85 -4.28 28.99
N VAL A 126 2.05 -4.64 27.99
CA VAL A 126 0.84 -3.89 27.57
C VAL A 126 -0.18 -3.74 28.71
N ASP A 127 -0.17 -4.66 29.68
CA ASP A 127 -1.11 -4.69 30.80
C ASP A 127 -0.73 -3.78 31.97
N THR A 128 0.37 -3.02 31.86
CA THR A 128 0.73 -2.03 32.89
C THR A 128 -0.21 -0.82 32.84
N PRO A 129 -0.60 -0.25 34.00
CA PRO A 129 -1.48 0.92 34.06
C PRO A 129 -1.01 2.10 33.21
N GLU A 130 0.30 2.31 33.12
CA GLU A 130 0.91 3.40 32.35
C GLU A 130 0.69 3.24 30.84
N ILE A 131 0.77 2.01 30.34
CA ILE A 131 0.56 1.73 28.91
C ILE A 131 -0.94 1.78 28.58
N GLN A 132 -1.79 1.26 29.46
CA GLN A 132 -3.24 1.40 29.30
C GLN A 132 -3.67 2.87 29.28
N GLN A 133 -3.11 3.70 30.17
CA GLN A 133 -3.37 5.14 30.18
C GLN A 133 -2.88 5.82 28.90
N ALA A 134 -1.69 5.46 28.39
CA ALA A 134 -1.18 5.99 27.12
C ALA A 134 -2.06 5.60 25.92
N ILE A 135 -2.57 4.36 25.88
CA ILE A 135 -3.52 3.89 24.85
C ILE A 135 -4.80 4.74 24.87
N VAL A 136 -5.37 4.98 26.06
CA VAL A 136 -6.60 5.78 26.21
C VAL A 136 -6.34 7.25 25.83
N GLN A 137 -5.28 7.86 26.33
CA GLN A 137 -4.94 9.26 26.06
C GLN A 137 -4.70 9.56 24.58
N ASN A 138 -4.14 8.59 23.84
CA ASN A 138 -3.86 8.74 22.41
C ASN A 138 -5.02 8.27 21.52
N GLY A 139 -6.15 7.84 22.10
CA GLY A 139 -7.32 7.38 21.35
C GLY A 139 -7.12 6.04 20.64
N CYS A 140 -6.19 5.20 21.13
CA CYS A 140 -5.79 3.94 20.50
C CYS A 140 -6.70 2.75 20.88
N ALA A 141 -7.76 2.98 21.66
CA ALA A 141 -8.61 1.91 22.16
C ALA A 141 -9.35 1.14 21.06
N ASN A 142 -9.64 1.79 19.91
CA ASN A 142 -10.40 1.21 18.79
C ASN A 142 -9.51 0.91 17.57
N ILE A 143 -8.26 0.59 17.82
CA ILE A 143 -7.28 0.28 16.78
C ILE A 143 -7.49 -1.15 16.25
N ASP A 144 -7.30 -1.38 14.95
CA ASP A 144 -7.37 -2.70 14.32
C ASP A 144 -6.15 -3.53 14.72
N THR A 145 -6.24 -4.18 15.88
CA THR A 145 -5.16 -4.96 16.46
C THR A 145 -4.66 -6.09 15.53
N VAL A 146 -5.51 -6.60 14.62
CA VAL A 146 -5.10 -7.62 13.65
C VAL A 146 -4.19 -7.00 12.59
N TYR A 147 -4.60 -5.89 12.00
CA TYR A 147 -3.79 -5.14 11.04
C TYR A 147 -2.48 -4.69 11.68
N TRP A 148 -2.53 -4.06 12.84
CA TRP A 148 -1.36 -3.48 13.49
C TRP A 148 -0.35 -4.51 13.98
N ARG A 149 -0.80 -5.71 14.37
CA ARG A 149 0.09 -6.83 14.67
C ARG A 149 0.78 -7.32 13.41
N ALA A 150 0.03 -7.57 12.33
CA ALA A 150 0.61 -7.98 11.05
C ALA A 150 1.60 -6.92 10.53
N HIS A 151 1.25 -5.64 10.64
CA HIS A 151 2.11 -4.54 10.24
C HIS A 151 3.41 -4.49 11.06
N LYS A 152 3.32 -4.60 12.38
CA LYS A 152 4.50 -4.67 13.26
C LYS A 152 5.39 -5.86 12.91
N ASP A 153 4.79 -7.02 12.74
CA ASP A 153 5.52 -8.28 12.60
C ASP A 153 6.12 -8.45 11.21
N ARG A 154 5.53 -7.82 10.18
CA ARG A 154 5.87 -8.09 8.77
C ARG A 154 6.41 -6.89 8.00
N CYS A 155 6.12 -5.64 8.39
CA CYS A 155 6.47 -4.44 7.61
C CYS A 155 7.75 -3.71 8.05
N TYR A 156 8.54 -4.28 8.98
CA TYR A 156 9.74 -3.64 9.53
C TYR A 156 10.97 -4.57 9.53
N LYS A 157 11.09 -5.46 8.53
CA LYS A 157 12.22 -6.38 8.38
C LYS A 157 13.28 -5.77 7.44
N THR A 158 13.71 -6.46 6.40
CA THR A 158 14.59 -5.85 5.38
C THR A 158 13.73 -5.03 4.43
N LEU A 159 13.96 -3.71 4.34
CA LEU A 159 13.06 -2.81 3.63
C LEU A 159 13.62 -2.38 2.26
N THR A 160 12.80 -2.55 1.23
CA THR A 160 12.97 -1.87 -0.07
C THR A 160 11.85 -0.86 -0.24
N VAL A 161 12.21 0.39 -0.52
CA VAL A 161 11.27 1.51 -0.70
C VAL A 161 11.32 1.98 -2.15
N ALA A 162 10.18 2.43 -2.68
CA ALA A 162 10.14 3.09 -3.98
C ALA A 162 11.17 4.23 -4.07
N GLY A 163 12.08 4.18 -5.05
CA GLY A 163 13.15 5.15 -5.28
C GLY A 163 14.43 4.94 -4.48
N GLY A 164 14.56 3.88 -3.67
CA GLY A 164 15.72 3.62 -2.82
C GLY A 164 16.35 2.23 -3.00
N VAL A 165 17.64 2.11 -2.64
CA VAL A 165 18.33 0.82 -2.50
C VAL A 165 17.92 0.19 -1.17
N ALA A 166 17.72 -1.14 -1.13
CA ALA A 166 17.33 -1.88 0.09
C ALA A 166 18.15 -1.42 1.31
N THR A 167 17.47 -0.96 2.35
CA THR A 167 18.10 -0.46 3.58
C THR A 167 17.70 -1.38 4.73
N PRO A 168 18.65 -1.84 5.56
CA PRO A 168 18.31 -2.62 6.76
C PRO A 168 17.37 -1.80 7.66
N ALA A 169 16.38 -2.45 8.27
CA ALA A 169 15.43 -1.77 9.15
C ALA A 169 16.13 -0.97 10.26
N PRO A 170 15.55 0.18 10.67
CA PRO A 170 16.00 0.86 11.87
C PRO A 170 15.83 -0.06 13.09
N PRO A 171 16.78 -0.03 14.05
CA PRO A 171 16.74 -0.88 15.24
C PRO A 171 15.42 -0.71 16.02
N PRO A 172 15.03 -1.74 16.81
CA PRO A 172 13.73 -1.82 17.50
C PRO A 172 13.39 -0.57 18.32
#